data_AF-A0A259GW59-F1
#
_entry.id   AF-A0A259GW59-F1
#
_cell.length_a   1.000
_cell.length_b   1.000
_cell.length_c   1.000
_cell.angle_alpha   90.00
_cell.angle_beta   90.00
_cell.angle_gamma   90.00
#
_symmetry.space_group_name_H-M   'P 1'
#
loop_
_entity.id
_entity.type
_entity.pdbx_description
1 polymer ?
#
loop_
_entity_poly.entity_id
_entity_poly.type
_entity_poly.pdbx_seq_one_letter_code
_entity_poly.pdbx_strand_id
1 'polypeptide(L)'
;DDRFIPALKVMTDRVHTHGAKIAAQLHHGGFVAGYSHARWGHALWGPAVPPTPKGNFTDYFLMEELAKLAGMKAPELNILEKDDIAIAVRQFADGARRAKEAGFDGVEIHGGHGYLLSSFTSPYTNNRTDEYGGSRENRLRLTLEVIAAIRGEVGRDYPVWIKIDSREVGKAGGITIEDAIANAKMVEAAGVDAITITSYHDTSVGKLHSESNIPHLEDWNLPATAEIRKAVSIPVIGSGRIEVATADSAIGKGEADFIAMGRKLLADPHLPRKLTEGQTEQVRPCVYCYTCVSAIYMGEPTRCAVNPGLGLEFEGEPAAAGGNAKHVAVIGGGPGG
;
A
#
# COMPACT_ATOMS: atom_id res chain seq x y z
N ASP A 1 12.49 10.75 -12.64
CA ASP A 1 13.50 11.71 -13.09
C ASP A 1 14.53 11.87 -11.97
N ASP A 2 15.80 12.00 -12.34
CA ASP A 2 16.93 12.12 -11.41
C ASP A 2 16.87 13.43 -10.61
N ARG A 3 16.16 14.45 -11.11
CA ARG A 3 15.96 15.73 -10.40
C ARG A 3 15.32 15.60 -9.01
N PHE A 4 14.63 14.49 -8.72
CA PHE A 4 13.96 14.28 -7.43
C PHE A 4 14.85 13.59 -6.38
N ILE A 5 15.99 13.04 -6.80
CA ILE A 5 16.92 12.29 -5.93
C ILE A 5 17.41 13.15 -4.75
N PRO A 6 17.84 14.42 -4.93
CA PRO A 6 18.36 15.22 -3.81
C PRO A 6 17.33 15.42 -2.69
N ALA A 7 16.06 15.68 -3.04
CA ALA A 7 15.01 15.88 -2.05
C ALA A 7 14.65 14.60 -1.29
N LEU A 8 14.62 13.46 -2.00
CA LEU A 8 14.43 12.14 -1.38
C LEU A 8 15.59 11.80 -0.43
N LYS A 9 16.82 12.14 -0.83
CA LYS A 9 18.00 11.92 0.00
C LYS A 9 17.92 12.65 1.34
N VAL A 10 17.45 13.90 1.36
CA VAL A 10 17.21 14.64 2.61
C VAL A 10 16.27 13.88 3.56
N MET A 11 15.23 13.24 3.02
CA MET A 11 14.32 12.41 3.83
C MET A 11 15.03 11.17 4.37
N THR A 12 15.73 10.41 3.52
CA THR A 12 16.42 9.18 3.96
C THR A 12 17.51 9.48 4.99
N ASP A 13 18.29 10.54 4.79
CA ASP A 13 19.36 10.95 5.71
C ASP A 13 18.77 11.29 7.09
N ARG A 14 17.63 12.00 7.13
CA ARG A 14 16.92 12.28 8.39
C ARG A 14 16.47 11.00 9.10
N VAL A 15 15.91 10.03 8.37
CA VAL A 15 15.54 8.75 8.97
C VAL A 15 16.76 8.03 9.56
N HIS A 16 17.88 8.03 8.81
CA HIS A 16 19.12 7.40 9.24
C HIS A 16 19.76 8.05 10.47
N THR A 17 19.57 9.37 10.69
CA THR A 17 20.05 10.02 11.92
C THR A 17 19.41 9.46 13.21
N HIS A 18 18.25 8.79 13.08
CA HIS A 18 17.58 8.11 14.20
C HIS A 18 17.84 6.60 14.24
N GLY A 19 18.77 6.09 13.42
CA GLY A 19 19.11 4.66 13.36
C GLY A 19 18.05 3.77 12.71
N ALA A 20 16.98 4.36 12.17
CA ALA A 20 15.92 3.64 11.48
C ALA A 20 16.30 3.35 10.02
N LYS A 21 15.56 2.41 9.41
CA LYS A 21 15.68 2.03 7.99
C LYS A 21 14.44 2.47 7.22
N ILE A 22 14.61 2.79 5.95
CA ILE A 22 13.51 3.23 5.07
C ILE A 22 13.61 2.58 3.70
N ALA A 23 12.47 2.15 3.16
CA ALA A 23 12.39 1.63 1.80
C ALA A 23 11.35 2.38 0.98
N ALA A 24 11.62 2.47 -0.32
CA ALA A 24 10.68 3.05 -1.26
C ALA A 24 9.73 1.96 -1.76
N GLN A 25 8.42 2.22 -1.74
CA GLN A 25 7.46 1.35 -2.41
C GLN A 25 7.32 1.81 -3.87
N LEU A 26 7.73 0.96 -4.81
CA LEU A 26 7.63 1.20 -6.24
C LEU A 26 6.25 0.78 -6.72
N HIS A 27 5.53 1.73 -7.32
CA HIS A 27 4.12 1.58 -7.64
C HIS A 27 3.78 2.21 -8.99
N HIS A 28 2.96 1.51 -9.78
CA HIS A 28 2.34 2.03 -11.00
C HIS A 28 0.82 1.81 -10.94
N GLY A 29 0.04 2.88 -10.91
CA GLY A 29 -1.39 2.82 -10.57
C GLY A 29 -2.31 2.13 -11.57
N GLY A 30 -1.85 1.92 -12.82
CA GLY A 30 -2.63 1.23 -13.85
C GLY A 30 -4.02 1.85 -14.02
N PHE A 31 -5.08 1.03 -14.11
CA PHE A 31 -6.46 1.52 -14.25
C PHE A 31 -7.02 2.29 -13.06
N VAL A 32 -6.42 2.18 -11.86
CA VAL A 32 -6.88 2.93 -10.70
C VAL A 32 -6.09 4.22 -10.47
N ALA A 33 -5.23 4.61 -11.42
CA ALA A 33 -4.48 5.89 -11.41
C ALA A 33 -5.35 7.11 -11.76
N GLY A 34 -6.61 7.16 -11.30
CA GLY A 34 -7.59 8.19 -11.65
C GLY A 34 -7.12 9.61 -11.34
N TYR A 35 -6.39 9.81 -10.24
CA TYR A 35 -5.79 11.12 -9.92
C TYR A 35 -4.77 11.57 -10.97
N SER A 36 -3.92 10.65 -11.43
CA SER A 36 -2.90 10.97 -12.42
C SER A 36 -3.53 11.34 -13.76
N HIS A 37 -4.58 10.62 -14.16
CA HIS A 37 -5.34 10.93 -15.35
C HIS A 37 -6.04 12.28 -15.24
N ALA A 38 -6.78 12.52 -14.15
CA ALA A 38 -7.54 13.75 -13.96
C ALA A 38 -6.63 15.00 -13.89
N ARG A 39 -5.43 14.87 -13.31
CA ARG A 39 -4.52 16.00 -13.11
C ARG A 39 -3.57 16.26 -14.26
N TRP A 40 -3.07 15.21 -14.91
CA TRP A 40 -2.02 15.31 -15.94
C TRP A 40 -2.38 14.68 -17.29
N GLY A 41 -3.60 14.16 -17.45
CA GLY A 41 -4.06 13.57 -18.71
C GLY A 41 -3.34 12.26 -19.07
N HIS A 42 -2.68 11.61 -18.13
CA HIS A 42 -2.00 10.34 -18.40
C HIS A 42 -3.03 9.26 -18.75
N ALA A 43 -2.76 8.47 -19.78
CA ALA A 43 -3.53 7.28 -20.09
C ALA A 43 -3.45 6.26 -18.94
N LEU A 44 -4.54 5.54 -18.70
CA LEU A 44 -4.63 4.50 -17.70
C LEU A 44 -4.18 3.16 -18.29
N TRP A 45 -3.15 2.56 -17.70
CA TRP A 45 -2.49 1.37 -18.27
C TRP A 45 -3.07 0.08 -17.71
N GLY A 46 -3.24 -0.94 -18.55
CA GLY A 46 -3.59 -2.27 -18.09
C GLY A 46 -3.50 -3.36 -19.17
N PRO A 47 -3.75 -4.62 -18.78
CA PRO A 47 -3.57 -5.77 -19.67
C PRO A 47 -4.68 -5.93 -20.69
N ALA A 48 -5.89 -5.49 -20.37
CA ALA A 48 -7.10 -5.66 -21.16
C ALA A 48 -8.16 -4.64 -20.75
N VAL A 49 -9.19 -4.44 -21.58
CA VAL A 49 -10.32 -3.57 -21.23
C VAL A 49 -11.02 -4.14 -19.99
N PRO A 50 -11.17 -3.36 -18.90
CA PRO A 50 -11.80 -3.86 -17.69
C PRO A 50 -13.29 -4.14 -17.93
N PRO A 51 -13.88 -5.14 -17.23
CA PRO A 51 -15.30 -5.40 -17.33
C PRO A 51 -16.11 -4.20 -16.85
N THR A 52 -17.31 -4.03 -17.40
CA THR A 52 -18.24 -2.98 -16.96
C THR A 52 -18.58 -3.16 -15.47
N PRO A 53 -18.40 -2.13 -14.62
CA PRO A 53 -18.81 -2.17 -13.22
C PRO A 53 -20.30 -2.51 -13.08
N LYS A 54 -20.66 -3.41 -12.16
CA LYS A 54 -22.06 -3.83 -11.91
C LYS A 54 -22.52 -3.64 -10.45
N GLY A 55 -21.69 -3.05 -9.61
CA GLY A 55 -21.97 -2.89 -8.20
C GLY A 55 -22.72 -1.60 -7.84
N ASN A 56 -22.76 -1.32 -6.54
CA ASN A 56 -23.56 -0.27 -5.92
C ASN A 56 -22.73 0.95 -5.47
N PHE A 57 -21.52 1.12 -6.00
CA PHE A 57 -20.61 2.19 -5.56
C PHE A 57 -21.26 3.58 -5.60
N THR A 58 -22.02 3.87 -6.65
CA THR A 58 -22.70 5.16 -6.83
C THR A 58 -23.82 5.40 -5.82
N ASP A 59 -24.37 4.34 -5.20
CA ASP A 59 -25.46 4.43 -4.24
C ASP A 59 -25.01 5.06 -2.91
N TYR A 60 -23.69 5.12 -2.67
CA TYR A 60 -23.10 5.71 -1.47
C TYR A 60 -22.76 7.21 -1.62
N PHE A 61 -23.06 7.81 -2.77
CA PHE A 61 -22.80 9.23 -3.02
C PHE A 61 -24.06 10.06 -2.84
N LEU A 62 -23.90 11.26 -2.28
CA LEU A 62 -24.95 12.28 -2.31
C LEU A 62 -25.16 12.79 -3.74
N MET A 63 -26.36 13.31 -4.03
CA MET A 63 -26.68 13.84 -5.36
C MET A 63 -25.74 14.99 -5.76
N GLU A 64 -25.33 15.83 -4.82
CA GLU A 64 -24.39 16.93 -5.03
C GLU A 64 -22.97 16.42 -5.34
N GLU A 65 -22.60 15.25 -4.83
CA GLU A 65 -21.32 14.60 -5.11
C GLU A 65 -21.34 13.93 -6.48
N LEU A 66 -22.43 13.25 -6.84
CA LEU A 66 -22.65 12.71 -8.18
C LEU A 66 -22.66 13.82 -9.23
N ALA A 67 -23.24 14.98 -8.92
CA ALA A 67 -23.22 16.14 -9.81
C ALA A 67 -21.79 16.65 -10.09
N LYS A 68 -20.85 16.51 -9.14
CA LYS A 68 -19.43 16.82 -9.36
C LYS A 68 -18.72 15.80 -10.25
N LEU A 69 -19.26 14.58 -10.36
CA LEU A 69 -18.78 13.55 -11.27
C LEU A 69 -19.41 13.69 -12.68
N ALA A 70 -20.52 14.43 -12.80
CA ALA A 70 -21.19 14.67 -14.08
C ALA A 70 -20.29 15.47 -15.03
N GLY A 71 -20.02 14.91 -16.21
CA GLY A 71 -19.16 15.54 -17.22
C GLY A 71 -17.70 15.07 -17.20
N MET A 72 -17.32 14.16 -16.30
CA MET A 72 -16.03 13.47 -16.41
C MET A 72 -15.97 12.69 -17.72
N LYS A 73 -14.98 13.00 -18.56
CA LYS A 73 -14.72 12.24 -19.78
C LYS A 73 -14.28 10.82 -19.39
N ALA A 74 -14.68 9.84 -20.20
CA ALA A 74 -14.13 8.50 -20.08
C ALA A 74 -12.60 8.59 -20.16
N PRO A 75 -11.88 7.95 -19.24
CA PRO A 75 -10.43 8.05 -19.23
C PRO A 75 -9.85 7.40 -20.48
N GLU A 76 -8.76 7.97 -20.99
CA GLU A 76 -7.97 7.33 -22.02
C GLU A 76 -7.35 6.04 -21.45
N LEU A 77 -7.57 4.92 -22.12
CA LEU A 77 -7.02 3.63 -21.74
C LEU A 77 -5.86 3.29 -22.67
N ASN A 78 -4.73 2.88 -22.10
CA ASN A 78 -3.65 2.22 -22.84
C ASN A 78 -3.68 0.73 -22.51
N ILE A 79 -4.06 -0.10 -23.47
CA ILE A 79 -3.98 -1.55 -23.33
C ILE A 79 -2.59 -1.95 -23.77
N LEU A 80 -1.76 -2.41 -22.82
CA LEU A 80 -0.33 -2.49 -23.05
C LEU A 80 0.02 -3.52 -24.12
N GLU A 81 0.78 -3.09 -25.12
CA GLU A 81 1.50 -3.97 -26.03
C GLU A 81 2.90 -4.28 -25.47
N LYS A 82 3.68 -5.10 -26.19
CA LYS A 82 5.00 -5.54 -25.73
C LYS A 82 5.96 -4.38 -25.47
N ASP A 83 5.91 -3.35 -26.30
CA ASP A 83 6.76 -2.16 -26.15
C ASP A 83 6.36 -1.35 -24.91
N ASP A 84 5.06 -1.23 -24.61
CA ASP A 84 4.57 -0.60 -23.38
C ASP A 84 4.98 -1.39 -22.14
N ILE A 85 4.89 -2.72 -22.20
CA ILE A 85 5.34 -3.61 -21.12
C ILE A 85 6.84 -3.40 -20.87
N ALA A 86 7.66 -3.34 -21.93
CA ALA A 86 9.08 -3.05 -21.80
C ALA A 86 9.35 -1.67 -21.20
N ILE A 87 8.50 -0.67 -21.50
CA ILE A 87 8.55 0.65 -20.84
C ILE A 87 8.24 0.50 -19.34
N ALA A 88 7.17 -0.21 -18.96
CA ALA A 88 6.80 -0.40 -17.56
C ALA A 88 7.93 -1.09 -16.77
N VAL A 89 8.51 -2.17 -17.31
CA VAL A 89 9.65 -2.88 -16.70
C VAL A 89 10.83 -1.94 -16.46
N ARG A 90 11.20 -1.15 -17.47
CA ARG A 90 12.28 -0.15 -17.34
C ARG A 90 11.96 0.92 -16.30
N GLN A 91 10.71 1.39 -16.21
CA GLN A 91 10.33 2.39 -15.21
C GLN A 91 10.45 1.87 -13.77
N PHE A 92 10.11 0.60 -13.53
CA PHE A 92 10.33 -0.03 -12.22
C PHE A 92 11.83 -0.16 -11.91
N ALA A 93 12.63 -0.64 -12.86
CA ALA A 93 14.08 -0.79 -12.72
C ALA A 93 14.75 0.55 -12.42
N ASP A 94 14.45 1.58 -13.22
CA ASP A 94 14.95 2.94 -13.00
C ASP A 94 14.49 3.51 -11.65
N GLY A 95 13.25 3.21 -11.23
CA GLY A 95 12.72 3.60 -9.93
C GLY A 95 13.52 3.00 -8.78
N ALA A 96 13.89 1.72 -8.88
CA ALA A 96 14.73 1.04 -7.91
C ALA A 96 16.15 1.60 -7.87
N ARG A 97 16.76 1.83 -9.03
CA ARG A 97 18.08 2.49 -9.15
C ARG A 97 18.09 3.84 -8.45
N ARG A 98 17.09 4.68 -8.74
CA ARG A 98 16.92 6.01 -8.12
C ARG A 98 16.66 5.95 -6.63
N ALA A 99 15.87 4.98 -6.16
CA ALA A 99 15.65 4.78 -4.72
C ALA A 99 16.97 4.43 -4.01
N LYS A 100 17.76 3.50 -4.57
CA LYS A 100 19.08 3.16 -4.03
C LYS A 100 20.03 4.37 -4.03
N GLU A 101 20.09 5.13 -5.13
CA GLU A 101 20.89 6.35 -5.24
C GLU A 101 20.46 7.43 -4.22
N ALA A 102 19.15 7.54 -3.97
CA ALA A 102 18.60 8.45 -2.99
C ALA A 102 18.83 8.01 -1.53
N GLY A 103 19.45 6.85 -1.27
CA GLY A 103 19.76 6.39 0.08
C GLY A 103 18.67 5.56 0.77
N PHE A 104 17.67 5.06 0.03
CA PHE A 104 16.78 4.05 0.60
C PHE A 104 17.56 2.76 0.89
N ASP A 105 17.17 2.04 1.94
CA ASP A 105 17.80 0.78 2.37
C ASP A 105 17.23 -0.45 1.65
N GLY A 106 16.16 -0.27 0.88
CA GLY A 106 15.47 -1.34 0.16
C GLY A 106 14.36 -0.79 -0.73
N VAL A 107 13.72 -1.68 -1.48
CA VAL A 107 12.49 -1.36 -2.22
C VAL A 107 11.41 -2.43 -2.03
N GLU A 108 10.16 -1.99 -1.92
CA GLU A 108 8.98 -2.85 -2.01
C GLU A 108 8.35 -2.70 -3.40
N ILE A 109 8.23 -3.79 -4.16
CA ILE A 109 7.46 -3.83 -5.40
C ILE A 109 5.98 -3.94 -5.04
N HIS A 110 5.15 -3.02 -5.53
CA HIS A 110 3.72 -3.07 -5.28
C HIS A 110 2.99 -3.94 -6.33
N GLY A 111 2.81 -5.22 -6.01
CA GLY A 111 2.12 -6.22 -6.82
C GLY A 111 0.63 -6.43 -6.49
N GLY A 112 0.04 -5.60 -5.63
CA GLY A 112 -1.34 -5.74 -5.14
C GLY A 112 -2.30 -4.60 -5.51
N HIS A 113 -3.50 -4.65 -4.95
CA HIS A 113 -4.54 -3.60 -4.96
C HIS A 113 -5.06 -3.15 -6.35
N GLY A 114 -5.05 -4.04 -7.35
CA GLY A 114 -5.55 -3.72 -8.69
C GLY A 114 -4.69 -2.71 -9.47
N TYR A 115 -3.52 -2.36 -8.95
CA TYR A 115 -2.51 -1.62 -9.68
C TYR A 115 -1.93 -2.45 -10.82
N LEU A 116 -1.02 -1.87 -11.63
CA LEU A 116 -0.60 -2.47 -12.90
C LEU A 116 -0.17 -3.94 -12.80
N LEU A 117 0.67 -4.29 -11.83
CA LEU A 117 1.15 -5.67 -11.67
C LEU A 117 0.04 -6.63 -11.19
N SER A 118 -0.81 -6.17 -10.26
CA SER A 118 -1.98 -6.93 -9.78
C SER A 118 -2.98 -7.16 -10.90
N SER A 119 -3.21 -6.18 -11.77
CA SER A 119 -4.16 -6.30 -12.88
C SER A 119 -3.70 -7.29 -13.95
N PHE A 120 -2.40 -7.39 -14.23
CA PHE A 120 -1.84 -8.49 -15.05
C PHE A 120 -1.96 -9.84 -14.34
N THR A 121 -1.72 -9.88 -13.02
CA THR A 121 -1.75 -11.10 -12.23
C THR A 121 -3.17 -11.66 -12.08
N SER A 122 -4.21 -10.83 -11.97
CA SER A 122 -5.57 -11.28 -11.71
C SER A 122 -6.22 -11.95 -12.94
N PRO A 123 -6.83 -13.16 -12.78
CA PRO A 123 -7.58 -13.79 -13.86
C PRO A 123 -8.86 -13.02 -14.22
N TYR A 124 -9.38 -12.20 -13.31
CA TYR A 124 -10.58 -11.41 -13.53
C TYR A 124 -10.31 -10.21 -14.46
N THR A 125 -9.15 -9.57 -14.34
CA THR A 125 -8.82 -8.38 -15.12
C THR A 125 -7.97 -8.66 -16.36
N ASN A 126 -7.27 -9.79 -16.41
CA ASN A 126 -6.39 -10.15 -17.53
C ASN A 126 -6.99 -11.29 -18.36
N ASN A 127 -7.64 -10.94 -19.47
CA ASN A 127 -8.19 -11.88 -20.44
C ASN A 127 -7.33 -12.02 -21.71
N ARG A 128 -6.05 -11.62 -21.66
CA ARG A 128 -5.14 -11.73 -22.80
C ARG A 128 -4.93 -13.19 -23.19
N THR A 129 -4.67 -13.42 -24.46
CA THR A 129 -4.39 -14.74 -25.05
C THR A 129 -2.93 -14.91 -25.49
N ASP A 130 -2.10 -13.90 -25.26
CA ASP A 130 -0.67 -13.90 -25.55
C ASP A 130 0.15 -14.43 -24.36
N GLU A 131 1.48 -14.26 -24.40
CA GLU A 131 2.37 -14.74 -23.34
C GLU A 131 2.22 -14.01 -22.00
N TYR A 132 1.40 -12.96 -21.93
CA TYR A 132 1.09 -12.23 -20.69
C TYR A 132 -0.31 -12.55 -20.13
N GLY A 133 -1.05 -13.49 -20.72
CA GLY A 133 -2.36 -13.93 -20.23
C GLY A 133 -2.61 -15.45 -20.29
N GLY A 134 -3.81 -15.86 -19.89
CA GLY A 134 -4.19 -17.26 -19.77
C GLY A 134 -3.62 -17.93 -18.51
N SER A 135 -2.52 -18.66 -18.65
CA SER A 135 -1.93 -19.42 -17.55
C SER A 135 -1.45 -18.51 -16.40
N ARG A 136 -1.30 -19.07 -15.20
CA ARG A 136 -0.80 -18.32 -14.05
C ARG A 136 0.61 -17.77 -14.30
N GLU A 137 1.46 -18.58 -14.93
CA GLU A 137 2.83 -18.25 -15.29
C GLU A 137 2.87 -17.04 -16.24
N ASN A 138 2.00 -17.03 -17.23
CA ASN A 138 1.88 -15.91 -18.16
C ASN A 138 1.34 -14.65 -17.48
N ARG A 139 0.30 -14.76 -16.65
CA ARG A 139 -0.26 -13.63 -15.91
C ARG A 139 0.74 -12.99 -14.93
N LEU A 140 1.61 -13.80 -14.32
CA LEU A 140 2.66 -13.31 -13.42
C LEU A 140 3.91 -12.83 -14.17
N ARG A 141 4.05 -13.09 -15.47
CA ARG A 141 5.26 -12.82 -16.27
C ARG A 141 5.77 -11.39 -16.12
N LEU A 142 4.90 -10.39 -16.23
CA LEU A 142 5.28 -8.98 -16.05
C LEU A 142 5.92 -8.73 -14.68
N THR A 143 5.34 -9.28 -13.62
CA THR A 143 5.88 -9.16 -12.26
C THR A 143 7.27 -9.79 -12.16
N LEU A 144 7.48 -10.96 -12.78
CA LEU A 144 8.78 -11.64 -12.79
C LEU A 144 9.83 -10.86 -13.59
N GLU A 145 9.45 -10.28 -14.73
CA GLU A 145 10.31 -9.39 -15.53
C GLU A 145 10.71 -8.14 -14.76
N VAL A 146 9.78 -7.54 -14.01
CA VAL A 146 10.06 -6.41 -13.11
C VAL A 146 11.04 -6.80 -12.00
N ILE A 147 10.84 -7.94 -11.35
CA ILE A 147 11.78 -8.44 -10.32
C ILE A 147 13.18 -8.62 -10.92
N ALA A 148 13.28 -9.26 -12.08
CA ALA A 148 14.56 -9.49 -12.75
C ALA A 148 15.25 -8.17 -13.14
N ALA A 149 14.52 -7.21 -13.69
CA ALA A 149 15.06 -5.92 -14.09
C ALA A 149 15.53 -5.09 -12.88
N ILE A 150 14.74 -5.06 -11.79
CA ILE A 150 15.15 -4.43 -10.53
C ILE A 150 16.43 -5.08 -10.01
N ARG A 151 16.51 -6.42 -9.99
CA ARG A 151 17.72 -7.14 -9.56
C ARG A 151 18.94 -6.79 -10.40
N GLY A 152 18.78 -6.55 -11.70
CA GLY A 152 19.84 -6.06 -12.58
C GLY A 152 20.39 -4.69 -12.16
N GLU A 153 19.54 -3.80 -11.66
CA GLU A 153 19.93 -2.44 -11.24
C GLU A 153 20.52 -2.39 -9.82
N VAL A 154 19.91 -3.10 -8.86
CA VAL A 154 20.27 -2.95 -7.44
C VAL A 154 21.17 -4.05 -6.89
N GLY A 155 21.32 -5.16 -7.62
CA GLY A 155 22.09 -6.34 -7.20
C GLY A 155 21.34 -7.25 -6.23
N ARG A 156 22.00 -8.35 -5.82
CA ARG A 156 21.41 -9.36 -4.92
C ARG A 156 21.45 -8.98 -3.44
N ASP A 157 22.42 -8.17 -3.03
CA ASP A 157 22.60 -7.78 -1.63
C ASP A 157 21.70 -6.62 -1.18
N TYR A 158 21.02 -5.96 -2.12
CA TYR A 158 20.08 -4.89 -1.81
C TYR A 158 18.68 -5.47 -1.55
N PRO A 159 18.03 -5.17 -0.40
CA PRO A 159 16.71 -5.70 -0.06
C PRO A 159 15.63 -5.33 -1.09
N VAL A 160 14.98 -6.35 -1.65
CA VAL A 160 13.84 -6.22 -2.57
C VAL A 160 12.76 -7.20 -2.15
N TRP A 161 11.59 -6.69 -1.79
CA TRP A 161 10.42 -7.53 -1.47
C TRP A 161 9.21 -7.11 -2.29
N ILE A 162 8.14 -7.91 -2.25
CA ILE A 162 6.92 -7.65 -3.03
C ILE A 162 5.68 -7.70 -2.14
N LYS A 163 4.75 -6.78 -2.37
CA LYS A 163 3.39 -6.86 -1.82
C LYS A 163 2.46 -7.55 -2.79
N ILE A 164 1.74 -8.60 -2.37
CA ILE A 164 0.79 -9.33 -3.23
C ILE A 164 -0.59 -9.47 -2.57
N ASP A 165 -1.61 -9.53 -3.41
CA ASP A 165 -2.98 -9.82 -2.98
C ASP A 165 -3.10 -11.31 -2.63
N SER A 166 -3.58 -11.61 -1.43
CA SER A 166 -3.95 -12.97 -1.01
C SER A 166 -5.28 -13.44 -1.59
N ARG A 167 -6.11 -12.49 -2.04
CA ARG A 167 -7.44 -12.71 -2.60
C ARG A 167 -8.03 -11.43 -3.18
N GLU A 168 -9.01 -11.60 -4.06
CA GLU A 168 -9.88 -10.53 -4.55
C GLU A 168 -11.33 -10.73 -4.07
N VAL A 169 -11.75 -9.90 -3.12
CA VAL A 169 -13.08 -9.94 -2.50
C VAL A 169 -14.14 -9.43 -3.49
N GLY A 170 -15.20 -10.20 -3.71
CA GLY A 170 -16.29 -9.80 -4.60
C GLY A 170 -16.01 -9.94 -6.10
N LYS A 171 -14.82 -10.42 -6.51
CA LYS A 171 -14.51 -10.71 -7.92
C LYS A 171 -14.67 -12.20 -8.20
N ALA A 172 -15.76 -12.59 -8.87
CA ALA A 172 -15.96 -13.97 -9.29
C ALA A 172 -14.84 -14.41 -10.26
N GLY A 173 -14.02 -15.38 -9.87
CA GLY A 173 -12.85 -15.81 -10.65
C GLY A 173 -11.62 -14.89 -10.53
N GLY A 174 -11.58 -14.00 -9.52
CA GLY A 174 -10.38 -13.26 -9.15
C GLY A 174 -9.33 -14.13 -8.44
N ILE A 175 -8.27 -13.49 -7.95
CA ILE A 175 -7.20 -14.16 -7.20
C ILE A 175 -7.80 -14.86 -5.96
N THR A 176 -7.42 -16.13 -5.76
CA THR A 176 -7.72 -16.90 -4.55
C THR A 176 -6.47 -17.09 -3.68
N ILE A 177 -6.64 -17.66 -2.49
CA ILE A 177 -5.49 -17.99 -1.63
C ILE A 177 -4.57 -19.05 -2.27
N GLU A 178 -5.13 -20.00 -3.03
CA GLU A 178 -4.35 -20.99 -3.77
C GLU A 178 -3.51 -20.34 -4.87
N ASP A 179 -4.07 -19.36 -5.58
CA ASP A 179 -3.31 -18.55 -6.53
C ASP A 179 -2.23 -17.74 -5.84
N ALA A 180 -2.53 -17.11 -4.70
CA ALA A 180 -1.57 -16.31 -3.95
C ALA A 180 -0.40 -17.16 -3.42
N ILE A 181 -0.66 -18.38 -2.93
CA ILE A 181 0.39 -19.33 -2.51
C ILE A 181 1.28 -19.72 -3.70
N ALA A 182 0.69 -20.01 -4.85
CA ALA A 182 1.45 -20.34 -6.06
C ALA A 182 2.30 -19.14 -6.52
N ASN A 183 1.71 -17.95 -6.55
CA ASN A 183 2.41 -16.71 -6.90
C ASN A 183 3.55 -16.41 -5.92
N ALA A 184 3.35 -16.62 -4.61
CA ALA A 184 4.37 -16.43 -3.58
C ALA A 184 5.62 -17.28 -3.83
N LYS A 185 5.43 -18.58 -4.16
CA LYS A 185 6.54 -19.47 -4.52
C LYS A 185 7.27 -19.02 -5.78
N MET A 186 6.54 -18.51 -6.78
CA MET A 186 7.14 -18.04 -8.03
C MET A 186 7.96 -16.76 -7.84
N VAL A 187 7.48 -15.80 -7.05
CA VAL A 187 8.23 -14.57 -6.76
C VAL A 187 9.40 -14.82 -5.83
N GLU A 188 9.28 -15.75 -4.88
CA GLU A 188 10.41 -16.26 -4.09
C GLU A 188 11.49 -16.85 -4.99
N ALA A 189 11.11 -17.74 -5.93
CA ALA A 189 12.05 -18.32 -6.89
C ALA A 189 12.69 -17.26 -7.82
N ALA A 190 11.99 -16.17 -8.11
CA ALA A 190 12.53 -15.03 -8.85
C ALA A 190 13.51 -14.17 -8.01
N GLY A 191 13.61 -14.43 -6.71
CA GLY A 191 14.63 -13.88 -5.83
C GLY A 191 14.20 -12.61 -5.10
N VAL A 192 12.93 -12.45 -4.72
CA VAL A 192 12.54 -11.45 -3.70
C VAL A 192 12.97 -11.93 -2.30
N ASP A 193 13.25 -11.00 -1.39
CA ASP A 193 13.78 -11.28 -0.06
C ASP A 193 12.68 -11.36 1.02
N ALA A 194 11.46 -10.89 0.73
CA ALA A 194 10.30 -11.01 1.59
C ALA A 194 9.00 -10.87 0.78
N ILE A 195 7.85 -11.15 1.41
CA ILE A 195 6.52 -10.95 0.81
C ILE A 195 5.60 -10.25 1.81
N THR A 196 4.99 -9.14 1.41
CA THR A 196 3.93 -8.49 2.19
C THR A 196 2.56 -8.93 1.71
N ILE A 197 1.70 -9.33 2.64
CA ILE A 197 0.36 -9.84 2.30
C ILE A 197 -0.69 -8.74 2.45
N THR A 198 -1.53 -8.61 1.43
CA THR A 198 -2.72 -7.75 1.44
C THR A 198 -3.90 -8.46 0.76
N SER A 199 -4.98 -7.76 0.46
CA SER A 199 -6.08 -8.23 -0.38
C SER A 199 -6.68 -7.06 -1.16
N TYR A 200 -7.41 -7.39 -2.23
CA TYR A 200 -8.11 -6.40 -3.03
C TYR A 200 -9.59 -6.75 -3.20
N HIS A 201 -10.34 -5.93 -3.93
CA HIS A 201 -11.80 -6.05 -4.05
C HIS A 201 -12.32 -5.64 -5.43
N ASP A 202 -13.56 -6.02 -5.70
CA ASP A 202 -14.39 -5.38 -6.72
C ASP A 202 -14.69 -3.93 -6.31
N THR A 203 -14.07 -2.98 -7.01
CA THR A 203 -14.22 -1.55 -6.77
C THR A 203 -15.60 -1.01 -7.09
N SER A 204 -16.45 -1.79 -7.77
CA SER A 204 -17.83 -1.41 -8.04
C SER A 204 -18.73 -1.55 -6.81
N VAL A 205 -18.26 -2.20 -5.73
CA VAL A 205 -19.01 -2.36 -4.47
C VAL A 205 -18.36 -1.52 -3.36
N GLY A 206 -18.99 -0.40 -3.01
CA GLY A 206 -18.34 0.65 -2.20
C GLY A 206 -17.85 0.21 -0.82
N LYS A 207 -18.56 -0.71 -0.15
CA LYS A 207 -18.15 -1.20 1.16
C LYS A 207 -16.88 -2.05 1.14
N LEU A 208 -16.54 -2.69 0.01
CA LEU A 208 -15.46 -3.69 -0.03
C LEU A 208 -14.07 -3.08 0.12
N HIS A 209 -13.93 -1.77 -0.09
CA HIS A 209 -12.69 -1.06 0.18
C HIS A 209 -12.23 -1.22 1.64
N SER A 210 -13.19 -1.14 2.57
CA SER A 210 -12.97 -1.36 4.00
C SER A 210 -13.14 -2.83 4.42
N GLU A 211 -13.36 -3.75 3.48
CA GLU A 211 -13.42 -5.21 3.70
C GLU A 211 -12.28 -5.94 2.95
N SER A 212 -11.22 -5.23 2.54
CA SER A 212 -10.06 -5.84 1.84
C SER A 212 -8.72 -5.15 2.14
N ASN A 213 -8.34 -4.12 1.38
CA ASN A 213 -7.03 -3.49 1.40
C ASN A 213 -6.80 -2.59 2.64
N ILE A 214 -7.83 -1.92 3.13
CA ILE A 214 -7.80 -1.15 4.38
C ILE A 214 -8.86 -1.68 5.36
N PRO A 215 -8.74 -2.92 5.81
CA PRO A 215 -9.84 -3.62 6.45
C PRO A 215 -10.27 -2.92 7.75
N HIS A 216 -11.59 -2.86 7.94
CA HIS A 216 -12.22 -2.49 9.20
C HIS A 216 -12.31 -3.70 10.12
N LEU A 217 -12.32 -4.93 9.61
CA LEU A 217 -12.24 -6.11 10.46
C LEU A 217 -10.79 -6.33 10.90
N GLU A 218 -10.62 -6.71 12.16
CA GLU A 218 -9.30 -7.03 12.72
C GLU A 218 -8.73 -8.29 12.07
N ASP A 219 -7.40 -8.34 11.99
CA ASP A 219 -6.63 -9.49 11.55
C ASP A 219 -7.00 -10.01 10.14
N TRP A 220 -7.62 -9.18 9.31
CA TRP A 220 -8.26 -9.62 8.08
C TRP A 220 -7.33 -10.43 7.17
N ASN A 221 -6.08 -9.98 6.97
CA ASN A 221 -5.12 -10.69 6.13
C ASN A 221 -4.23 -11.66 6.92
N LEU A 222 -4.33 -11.74 8.25
CA LEU A 222 -3.45 -12.57 9.08
C LEU A 222 -3.59 -14.08 8.81
N PRO A 223 -4.80 -14.66 8.66
CA PRO A 223 -4.93 -16.07 8.30
C PRO A 223 -4.25 -16.41 6.97
N ALA A 224 -4.41 -15.56 5.95
CA ALA A 224 -3.74 -15.76 4.67
C ALA A 224 -2.22 -15.55 4.76
N THR A 225 -1.78 -14.65 5.64
CA THR A 225 -0.35 -14.46 5.96
C THR A 225 0.25 -15.76 6.48
N ALA A 226 -0.42 -16.42 7.44
CA ALA A 226 0.01 -17.68 8.01
C ALA A 226 0.08 -18.81 6.97
N GLU A 227 -0.92 -18.92 6.09
CA GLU A 227 -0.93 -19.92 5.02
C GLU A 227 0.21 -19.72 4.01
N ILE A 228 0.47 -18.48 3.61
CA ILE A 228 1.58 -18.18 2.70
C ILE A 228 2.92 -18.39 3.39
N ARG A 229 3.04 -18.04 4.68
CA ARG A 229 4.25 -18.25 5.48
C ARG A 229 4.65 -19.71 5.62
N LYS A 230 3.70 -20.65 5.59
CA LYS A 230 3.99 -22.10 5.54
C LYS A 230 4.53 -22.56 4.18
N ALA A 231 4.29 -21.79 3.13
CA ALA A 231 4.53 -22.20 1.75
C ALA A 231 5.85 -21.68 1.15
N VAL A 232 6.49 -20.70 1.81
CA VAL A 232 7.75 -20.07 1.40
C VAL A 232 8.79 -20.11 2.52
N SER A 233 10.06 -19.93 2.16
CA SER A 233 11.20 -19.90 3.08
C SER A 233 11.67 -18.49 3.45
N ILE A 234 11.31 -17.49 2.64
CA ILE A 234 11.58 -16.07 2.91
C ILE A 234 10.59 -15.46 3.91
N PRO A 235 10.98 -14.38 4.62
CA PRO A 235 10.09 -13.66 5.53
C PRO A 235 8.77 -13.21 4.91
N VAL A 236 7.68 -13.35 5.67
CA VAL A 236 6.34 -12.88 5.30
C VAL A 236 5.87 -11.80 6.27
N ILE A 237 5.43 -10.68 5.69
CA ILE A 237 4.97 -9.48 6.40
C ILE A 237 3.45 -9.46 6.40
N GLY A 238 2.84 -9.61 7.58
CA GLY A 238 1.40 -9.54 7.78
C GLY A 238 0.88 -8.10 7.82
N SER A 239 -0.31 -7.87 7.28
CA SER A 239 -1.01 -6.57 7.35
C SER A 239 -2.50 -6.78 7.61
N GLY A 240 -3.27 -5.68 7.72
CA GLY A 240 -4.74 -5.76 7.74
C GLY A 240 -5.37 -5.64 9.13
N ARG A 241 -5.15 -4.49 9.79
CA ARG A 241 -5.74 -4.12 11.08
C ARG A 241 -5.38 -5.12 12.21
N ILE A 242 -4.07 -5.31 12.42
CA ILE A 242 -3.55 -6.22 13.45
C ILE A 242 -3.21 -5.41 14.70
N GLU A 243 -3.77 -5.79 15.84
CA GLU A 243 -3.50 -5.19 17.15
C GLU A 243 -2.16 -5.67 17.73
N VAL A 244 -1.56 -4.92 18.66
CA VAL A 244 -0.22 -5.22 19.20
C VAL A 244 -0.17 -6.60 19.85
N ALA A 245 -1.18 -6.96 20.66
CA ALA A 245 -1.24 -8.26 21.31
C ALA A 245 -1.39 -9.40 20.29
N THR A 246 -2.18 -9.21 19.23
CA THR A 246 -2.30 -10.20 18.15
C THR A 246 -1.00 -10.31 17.36
N ALA A 247 -0.32 -9.19 17.08
CA ALA A 247 0.97 -9.16 16.39
C ALA A 247 2.03 -9.97 17.16
N ASP A 248 2.15 -9.74 18.47
CA ASP A 248 3.07 -10.49 19.35
C ASP A 248 2.76 -11.99 19.33
N SER A 249 1.48 -12.36 19.47
CA SER A 249 1.05 -13.76 19.43
C SER A 249 1.34 -14.42 18.08
N ALA A 250 1.05 -13.74 16.97
CA ALA A 250 1.24 -14.27 15.62
C ALA A 250 2.72 -14.50 15.29
N ILE A 251 3.58 -13.53 15.63
CA ILE A 251 5.03 -13.67 15.48
C ILE A 251 5.54 -14.82 16.36
N GLY A 252 5.12 -14.88 17.63
CA GLY A 252 5.52 -15.94 18.56
C GLY A 252 5.11 -17.35 18.11
N LYS A 253 4.04 -17.47 17.32
CA LYS A 253 3.57 -18.73 16.71
C LYS A 253 4.23 -19.04 15.35
N GLY A 254 5.01 -18.13 14.79
CA GLY A 254 5.57 -18.26 13.43
C GLY A 254 4.55 -18.10 12.31
N GLU A 255 3.42 -17.42 12.57
CA GLU A 255 2.37 -17.13 11.57
C GLU A 255 2.75 -15.95 10.66
N ALA A 256 3.68 -15.10 11.11
CA ALA A 256 4.30 -14.01 10.35
C ALA A 256 5.69 -13.72 10.92
N ASP A 257 6.62 -13.19 10.11
CA ASP A 257 7.93 -12.77 10.60
C ASP A 257 7.96 -11.27 10.95
N PHE A 258 7.12 -10.48 10.28
CA PHE A 258 6.93 -9.05 10.56
C PHE A 258 5.45 -8.67 10.46
N ILE A 259 5.07 -7.58 11.14
CA ILE A 259 3.73 -7.00 11.04
C ILE A 259 3.83 -5.54 10.58
N ALA A 260 3.18 -5.23 9.47
CA ALA A 260 3.09 -3.88 8.92
C ALA A 260 1.97 -3.09 9.61
N MET A 261 2.36 -2.00 10.30
CA MET A 261 1.44 -1.12 11.01
C MET A 261 1.38 0.27 10.35
N GLY A 262 0.41 0.51 9.47
CA GLY A 262 0.22 1.83 8.85
C GLY A 262 -0.48 2.83 9.79
N ARG A 263 -1.83 2.74 9.87
CA ARG A 263 -2.69 3.70 10.60
C ARG A 263 -2.33 3.86 12.09
N LYS A 264 -1.75 2.84 12.72
CA LYS A 264 -1.30 2.91 14.12
C LYS A 264 -0.12 3.87 14.30
N LEU A 265 0.86 3.83 13.41
CA LEU A 265 2.00 4.76 13.44
C LEU A 265 1.59 6.19 13.09
N LEU A 266 0.51 6.37 12.32
CA LEU A 266 -0.09 7.71 12.11
C LEU A 266 -0.73 8.27 13.38
N ALA A 267 -1.35 7.40 14.20
CA ALA A 267 -1.92 7.79 15.49
C ALA A 267 -0.84 8.02 16.55
N ASP A 268 0.16 7.15 16.61
CA ASP A 268 1.25 7.23 17.57
C ASP A 268 2.59 6.87 16.92
N PRO A 269 3.36 7.86 16.44
CA PRO A 269 4.69 7.62 15.88
C PRO A 269 5.68 7.03 16.90
N HIS A 270 5.41 7.19 18.20
CA HIS A 270 6.24 6.64 19.27
C HIS A 270 5.80 5.25 19.74
N LEU A 271 4.81 4.63 19.08
CA LEU A 271 4.33 3.29 19.41
C LEU A 271 5.49 2.29 19.63
N PRO A 272 6.45 2.10 18.70
CA PRO A 272 7.51 1.11 18.91
C PRO A 272 8.32 1.35 20.19
N ARG A 273 8.71 2.60 20.44
CA ARG A 273 9.46 2.99 21.63
C ARG A 273 8.67 2.70 22.92
N LYS A 274 7.39 3.10 22.96
CA LYS A 274 6.53 2.86 24.12
C LYS A 274 6.36 1.38 24.43
N LEU A 275 6.23 0.54 23.41
CA LEU A 275 6.16 -0.91 23.58
C LEU A 275 7.47 -1.47 24.17
N THR A 276 8.62 -1.07 23.64
CA THR A 276 9.93 -1.51 24.16
C THR A 276 10.19 -1.05 25.59
N GLU A 277 9.71 0.15 25.95
CA GLU A 277 9.86 0.72 27.29
C GLU A 277 8.77 0.23 28.29
N GLY A 278 7.86 -0.64 27.86
CA GLY A 278 6.77 -1.14 28.71
C GLY A 278 5.66 -0.14 29.01
N GLN A 279 5.64 1.02 28.34
CA GLN A 279 4.68 2.11 28.52
C GLN A 279 3.42 1.92 27.66
N THR A 280 2.87 0.70 27.66
CA THR A 280 1.76 0.31 26.77
C THR A 280 0.49 1.14 27.00
N GLU A 281 0.26 1.58 28.23
CA GLU A 281 -0.85 2.44 28.65
C GLU A 281 -0.78 3.85 28.07
N GLN A 282 0.41 4.28 27.63
CA GLN A 282 0.63 5.59 26.99
C GLN A 282 0.49 5.53 25.47
N VAL A 283 0.27 4.35 24.89
CA VAL A 283 0.04 4.19 23.46
C VAL A 283 -1.26 4.88 23.10
N ARG A 284 -1.20 5.82 22.17
CA ARG A 284 -2.39 6.45 21.61
C ARG A 284 -3.01 5.53 20.56
N PRO A 285 -4.20 4.93 20.81
CA PRO A 285 -4.75 3.94 19.90
C PRO A 285 -5.27 4.60 18.62
N CYS A 286 -5.06 3.96 17.48
CA CYS A 286 -5.80 4.28 16.26
C CYS A 286 -7.27 3.88 16.44
N VAL A 287 -8.19 4.82 16.23
CA VAL A 287 -9.64 4.57 16.32
C VAL A 287 -10.26 4.11 14.99
N TYR A 288 -9.43 3.86 13.96
CA TYR A 288 -9.86 3.36 12.66
C TYR A 288 -11.01 4.14 12.00
N CYS A 289 -11.05 5.46 12.19
CA CYS A 289 -12.10 6.34 11.68
C CYS A 289 -11.95 6.74 10.21
N TYR A 290 -10.88 6.31 9.53
CA TYR A 290 -10.58 6.61 8.12
C TYR A 290 -10.36 8.08 7.76
N THR A 291 -10.28 9.03 8.70
CA THR A 291 -10.00 10.44 8.37
C THR A 291 -8.68 10.63 7.61
N CYS A 292 -7.66 9.84 7.96
CA CYS A 292 -6.37 9.81 7.25
C CYS A 292 -6.53 9.36 5.79
N VAL A 293 -7.40 8.38 5.55
CA VAL A 293 -7.65 7.81 4.23
C VAL A 293 -8.54 8.75 3.40
N SER A 294 -9.59 9.30 3.99
CA SER A 294 -10.46 10.29 3.33
C SER A 294 -9.66 11.51 2.86
N ALA A 295 -8.73 12.01 3.68
CA ALA A 295 -7.87 13.13 3.30
C ALA A 295 -7.06 12.84 2.02
N ILE A 296 -6.38 11.69 1.94
CA ILE A 296 -5.58 11.35 0.75
C ILE A 296 -6.44 11.14 -0.50
N TYR A 297 -7.66 10.62 -0.36
CA TYR A 297 -8.59 10.48 -1.48
C TYR A 297 -9.06 11.82 -2.04
N MET A 298 -9.13 12.85 -1.19
CA MET A 298 -9.45 14.21 -1.58
C MET A 298 -8.22 15.02 -2.03
N GLY A 299 -7.01 14.42 -1.99
CA GLY A 299 -5.77 15.13 -2.26
C GLY A 299 -5.41 16.17 -1.19
N GLU A 300 -5.97 16.04 0.01
CA GLU A 300 -5.67 16.87 1.18
C GLU A 300 -4.45 16.31 1.94
N PRO A 301 -3.72 17.15 2.72
CA PRO A 301 -2.72 16.67 3.65
C PRO A 301 -3.31 15.62 4.62
N THR A 302 -2.55 14.55 4.88
CA THR A 302 -3.00 13.49 5.79
C THR A 302 -3.20 14.06 7.20
N ARG A 303 -4.30 13.67 7.85
CA ARG A 303 -4.62 14.04 9.24
C ARG A 303 -5.08 12.83 10.04
N CYS A 304 -5.09 12.95 11.37
CA CYS A 304 -5.55 11.89 12.27
C CYS A 304 -6.47 12.47 13.35
N ALA A 305 -7.58 11.77 13.62
CA ALA A 305 -8.59 12.24 14.58
C ALA A 305 -8.07 12.28 16.03
N VAL A 306 -7.05 11.47 16.33
CA VAL A 306 -6.46 11.39 17.66
C VAL A 306 -5.05 11.99 17.73
N ASN A 307 -4.42 12.26 16.58
CA ASN A 307 -3.10 12.87 16.51
C ASN A 307 -3.17 14.19 15.72
N PRO A 308 -3.46 15.32 16.40
CA PRO A 308 -3.63 16.61 15.73
C PRO A 308 -2.34 17.15 15.09
N GLY A 309 -1.16 16.65 15.52
CA GLY A 309 0.12 17.02 14.93
C GLY A 309 0.48 16.27 13.64
N LEU A 310 -0.27 15.22 13.26
CA LEU A 310 0.02 14.46 12.04
C LEU A 310 -0.12 15.34 10.80
N GLY A 311 0.92 15.40 9.98
CA GLY A 311 0.98 16.22 8.78
C GLY A 311 1.37 17.68 9.05
N LEU A 312 1.59 18.06 10.31
CA LEU A 312 2.01 19.40 10.76
C LEU A 312 3.33 19.34 11.55
N GLU A 313 4.06 18.24 11.49
CA GLU A 313 5.29 18.03 12.27
C GLU A 313 6.37 19.08 11.95
N PHE A 314 6.33 19.65 10.75
CA PHE A 314 7.24 20.70 10.31
C PHE A 314 6.97 22.06 10.97
N GLU A 315 5.79 22.28 11.54
CA GLU A 315 5.46 23.49 12.30
C GLU A 315 6.16 23.51 13.67
N GLY A 316 6.61 22.34 14.14
CA GLY A 316 7.23 22.14 15.44
C GLY A 316 6.21 22.04 16.57
N GLU A 317 6.69 21.65 17.76
CA GLU A 317 5.86 21.66 18.96
C GLU A 317 5.61 23.11 19.41
N PRO A 318 4.39 23.44 19.87
CA PRO A 318 4.13 24.74 20.49
C PRO A 318 5.15 25.01 21.58
N ALA A 319 5.73 26.22 21.59
CA ALA A 319 6.67 26.60 22.63
C ALA A 319 6.05 26.39 24.02
N ALA A 320 6.82 25.79 24.94
CA ALA A 320 6.41 25.69 26.33
C ALA A 320 5.96 27.07 26.82
N ALA A 321 4.79 27.15 27.46
CA ALA A 321 4.20 28.41 27.87
C ALA A 321 5.16 29.20 28.77
N GLY A 322 5.86 30.18 28.20
CA GLY A 322 6.68 31.13 28.95
C GLY A 322 5.79 32.25 29.49
N GLY A 323 5.73 32.40 30.81
CA GLY A 323 4.99 33.48 31.47
C GLY A 323 4.32 33.06 32.79
N ASN A 324 3.57 33.99 33.40
CA ASN A 324 2.77 33.71 34.59
C ASN A 324 1.65 32.70 34.26
N ALA A 325 1.54 31.65 35.07
CA ALA A 325 0.48 30.66 34.95
C ALA A 325 -0.90 31.33 34.96
N LYS A 326 -1.72 31.05 33.93
CA LYS A 326 -3.11 31.48 33.87
C LYS A 326 -4.00 30.39 34.49
N HIS A 327 -5.01 30.80 35.25
CA HIS A 327 -6.09 29.89 35.65
C HIS A 327 -7.06 29.76 34.47
N VAL A 328 -7.14 28.56 33.88
CA VAL A 328 -7.98 28.27 32.71
C VAL A 328 -9.09 27.30 33.14
N ALA A 329 -10.33 27.58 32.74
CA ALA A 329 -11.47 26.68 32.91
C ALA A 329 -11.94 26.20 31.52
N VAL A 330 -12.01 24.89 31.32
CA VAL A 330 -12.55 24.26 30.12
C VAL A 330 -13.92 23.69 30.45
N ILE A 331 -14.96 24.14 29.75
CA ILE A 331 -16.35 23.71 29.99
C ILE A 331 -16.76 22.69 28.93
N GLY A 332 -16.68 21.40 29.29
CA GLY A 332 -17.04 20.25 28.44
C GLY A 332 -15.86 19.31 28.23
N GLY A 333 -16.05 18.01 28.50
CA GLY A 333 -15.01 16.97 28.41
C GLY A 333 -15.07 16.12 27.14
N GLY A 334 -15.51 16.71 26.02
CA GLY A 334 -15.52 16.06 24.70
C GLY A 334 -14.20 16.29 23.95
N PRO A 335 -14.06 15.82 22.70
CA PRO A 335 -12.81 15.94 21.93
C PRO A 335 -12.26 17.35 21.71
N GLY A 336 -13.09 18.39 21.85
CA GLY A 336 -12.68 19.79 21.70
C GLY A 336 -12.32 20.51 23.00
N GLY A 337 -12.60 19.92 24.16
CA GLY A 337 -12.21 20.44 25.48
C GLY A 337 -10.90 19.83 25.93
#